data_AF-D8LTE1-F1
#
_entry.id   AF-D8LTE1-F1
#
_cell.length_a   1.000
_cell.length_b   1.000
_cell.length_c   1.000
_cell.angle_alpha   90.00
_cell.angle_beta   90.00
_cell.angle_gamma   90.00
#
_symmetry.space_group_name_H-M   'P 1'
#
loop_
_entity.id
_entity.type
_entity.pdbx_description
1 polymer ?
#
loop_
_entity_poly.entity_id
_entity_poly.type
_entity_poly.pdbx_seq_one_letter_code
_entity_poly.pdbx_strand_id
1 'polypeptide(L)'
;MVFPKTFSHQVNKEGEVEIDEPRDLFTQENFKKFECDWADKQETAFFRGTATGGGTTRETNQRLAIAWQSFEWESSPEHNGKGSSSSDGGGGGSTDPLLDAAIVGWNLRDKKIAGQEMRFLDPTTIPFKGGRENFTPIYQQSKFKYLVYVEGHCAACRYGFMMRLGSVILKVTSRCVADSMWYFPLLQPWVDHVPIKADLSDLEEKIRWCRSHDDECRKMAGAAAKLYEKFVSQDAALDYVEMLSHEINSRYRIPPTWWTPSAALVDIPPPYSQEFKCNTCSREGKCTRCKADDADRLEREKKLEKKKEDTAEDKKRQEKRARESILKRAKAKKKKQQEEEDHQQQQRQQQLEAEKASSSEW
;
A
#
# COMPACT_ATOMS: atom_id res chain seq x y z
N MET A 1 15.93 -8.60 14.00
CA MET A 1 15.18 -9.87 13.89
C MET A 1 13.98 -9.65 12.99
N VAL A 2 13.86 -10.41 11.88
CA VAL A 2 12.68 -10.36 11.00
C VAL A 2 11.63 -11.28 11.60
N PHE A 3 10.52 -10.73 12.08
CA PHE A 3 9.41 -11.56 12.54
C PHE A 3 8.85 -12.38 11.37
N PRO A 4 8.71 -13.71 11.51
CA PRO A 4 8.14 -14.55 10.46
C PRO A 4 6.69 -14.16 10.16
N LYS A 5 6.23 -14.44 8.94
CA LYS A 5 4.90 -14.07 8.41
C LYS A 5 3.71 -14.62 9.21
N THR A 6 3.95 -15.49 10.17
CA THR A 6 3.00 -16.00 11.16
C THR A 6 3.81 -16.44 12.39
N PHE A 7 3.24 -16.35 13.59
CA PHE A 7 3.75 -17.07 14.77
C PHE A 7 3.78 -18.60 14.57
N SER A 8 3.23 -19.09 13.45
CA SER A 8 3.41 -20.44 12.93
C SER A 8 4.65 -20.48 12.05
N HIS A 9 5.67 -21.21 12.47
CA HIS A 9 6.90 -21.44 11.70
C HIS A 9 6.82 -22.83 11.04
N GLN A 10 7.30 -22.96 9.80
CA GLN A 10 7.53 -24.27 9.22
C GLN A 10 8.92 -24.74 9.63
N VAL A 11 9.04 -26.02 9.95
CA VAL A 11 10.31 -26.64 10.30
C VAL A 11 10.70 -27.53 9.13
N ASN A 12 11.91 -27.38 8.61
CA ASN A 12 12.43 -28.21 7.53
C ASN A 12 12.67 -29.65 8.01
N LYS A 13 13.08 -30.54 7.10
CA LYS A 13 13.31 -31.96 7.43
C LYS A 13 14.49 -32.16 8.39
N GLU A 14 15.38 -31.18 8.48
CA GLU A 14 16.51 -31.14 9.40
C GLU A 14 16.18 -30.58 10.79
N GLY A 15 14.93 -30.15 11.03
CA GLY A 15 14.52 -29.60 12.33
C GLY A 15 14.78 -28.10 12.50
N GLU A 16 15.20 -27.41 11.44
CA GLU A 16 15.47 -25.97 11.45
C GLU A 16 14.23 -25.17 11.03
N VAL A 17 14.07 -23.99 11.62
CA VAL A 17 12.96 -23.08 11.29
C VAL A 17 13.19 -22.48 9.89
N GLU A 18 12.32 -22.85 8.95
CA GLU A 18 12.29 -22.28 7.61
C GLU A 18 11.56 -20.93 7.64
N ILE A 19 12.31 -19.86 7.45
CA ILE A 19 11.78 -18.50 7.36
C ILE A 19 11.68 -18.13 5.88
N ASP A 20 10.46 -18.19 5.34
CA ASP A 20 10.17 -17.66 4.00
C ASP A 20 10.72 -16.23 3.85
N GLU A 21 11.42 -15.95 2.75
CA GLU A 21 11.84 -14.57 2.45
C GLU A 21 10.62 -13.64 2.52
N PRO A 22 10.68 -12.55 3.32
CA PRO A 22 9.57 -11.63 3.44
C PRO A 22 9.19 -11.14 2.04
N ARG A 23 7.88 -10.95 1.77
CA ARG A 23 7.48 -10.32 0.50
C ARG A 23 8.19 -8.97 0.46
N ASP A 24 9.02 -8.79 -0.55
CA ASP A 24 9.94 -7.64 -0.72
C ASP A 24 9.22 -6.27 -0.64
N LEU A 25 7.89 -6.23 -0.70
CA LEU A 25 7.04 -5.03 -0.74
C LEU A 25 7.32 -3.95 0.33
N PHE A 26 7.99 -4.27 1.45
CA PHE A 26 8.24 -3.33 2.56
C PHE A 26 9.69 -3.29 3.05
N THR A 27 10.65 -3.85 2.30
CA THR A 27 12.07 -3.76 2.66
C THR A 27 12.57 -2.32 2.50
N GLN A 28 13.51 -1.89 3.35
CA GLN A 28 14.13 -0.55 3.19
C GLN A 28 14.74 -0.38 1.79
N GLU A 29 15.31 -1.46 1.22
CA GLU A 29 15.84 -1.47 -0.14
C GLU A 29 14.78 -1.16 -1.19
N ASN A 30 13.56 -1.68 -1.04
CA ASN A 30 12.48 -1.33 -1.94
C ASN A 30 12.02 0.11 -1.78
N PHE A 31 11.98 0.67 -0.57
CA PHE A 31 11.67 2.09 -0.38
C PHE A 31 12.69 3.00 -1.08
N LYS A 32 13.99 2.67 -1.02
CA LYS A 32 15.05 3.42 -1.71
C LYS A 32 14.85 3.49 -3.23
N LYS A 33 14.30 2.44 -3.86
CA LYS A 33 14.04 2.42 -5.31
C LYS A 33 13.00 3.46 -5.76
N PHE A 34 12.19 3.98 -4.84
CA PHE A 34 11.13 4.94 -5.13
C PHE A 34 11.31 6.24 -4.34
N GLU A 35 12.50 6.47 -3.79
CA GLU A 35 12.89 7.78 -3.31
C GLU A 35 12.89 8.74 -4.50
N CYS A 36 12.21 9.87 -4.32
CA CYS A 36 11.97 10.85 -5.37
C CYS A 36 12.21 12.21 -4.72
N ASP A 37 13.13 12.97 -5.30
CA ASP A 37 13.44 14.31 -4.83
C ASP A 37 12.20 15.20 -4.91
N TRP A 38 12.08 16.12 -3.95
CA TRP A 38 10.92 17.00 -3.85
C TRP A 38 10.63 17.76 -5.16
N ALA A 39 11.69 18.20 -5.85
CA ALA A 39 11.59 18.93 -7.11
C ALA A 39 11.04 18.08 -8.28
N ASP A 40 11.19 16.75 -8.22
CA ASP A 40 10.75 15.83 -9.28
C ASP A 40 9.32 15.31 -9.04
N LYS A 41 8.70 15.65 -7.90
CA LYS A 41 7.34 15.21 -7.57
C LYS A 41 6.30 16.05 -8.31
N GLN A 42 5.28 15.38 -8.81
CA GLN A 42 4.11 16.00 -9.44
C GLN A 42 3.27 16.75 -8.41
N GLU A 43 2.74 17.90 -8.80
CA GLU A 43 1.92 18.77 -7.94
C GLU A 43 0.43 18.35 -7.93
N THR A 44 0.17 17.08 -8.18
CA THR A 44 -1.16 16.46 -8.14
C THR A 44 -1.43 15.90 -6.75
N ALA A 45 -2.63 16.14 -6.21
CA ALA A 45 -3.08 15.42 -5.03
C ALA A 45 -3.52 14.01 -5.43
N PHE A 46 -3.03 12.99 -4.72
CA PHE A 46 -3.18 11.61 -5.14
C PHE A 46 -3.90 10.74 -4.11
N PHE A 47 -4.82 9.89 -4.59
CA PHE A 47 -5.47 8.86 -3.77
C PHE A 47 -5.78 7.58 -4.55
N ARG A 48 -5.49 6.43 -3.92
CA ARG A 48 -5.97 5.11 -4.37
C ARG A 48 -6.45 4.29 -3.18
N GLY A 49 -7.72 3.87 -3.19
CA GLY A 49 -8.29 3.09 -2.10
C GLY A 49 -9.49 2.26 -2.52
N THR A 50 -9.71 1.14 -1.85
CA THR A 50 -10.98 0.40 -1.95
C THR A 50 -12.08 1.27 -1.34
N ALA A 51 -13.32 1.18 -1.84
CA ALA A 51 -14.53 1.83 -1.30
C ALA A 51 -14.96 1.27 0.08
N THR A 52 -14.01 1.09 0.97
CA THR A 52 -14.22 0.88 2.41
C THR A 52 -14.65 2.17 3.08
N GLY A 53 -15.24 2.07 4.28
CA GLY A 53 -15.87 3.21 4.94
C GLY A 53 -17.34 2.98 5.20
N GLY A 54 -17.92 3.92 5.96
CA GLY A 54 -19.35 3.99 6.19
C GLY A 54 -20.10 4.34 4.90
N GLY A 55 -21.29 3.79 4.75
CA GLY A 55 -22.19 4.15 3.66
C GLY A 55 -21.81 3.65 2.26
N THR A 56 -22.65 4.03 1.30
CA THR A 56 -22.65 3.53 -0.09
C THR A 56 -22.79 4.66 -1.13
N THR A 57 -22.84 5.92 -0.70
CA THR A 57 -23.03 7.09 -1.58
C THR A 57 -21.89 8.09 -1.45
N ARG A 58 -21.84 9.10 -2.32
CA ARG A 58 -20.88 10.22 -2.23
C ARG A 58 -20.95 10.92 -0.87
N GLU A 59 -22.15 11.13 -0.33
CA GLU A 59 -22.39 11.87 0.90
C GLU A 59 -22.01 11.06 2.13
N THR A 60 -22.11 9.73 2.06
CA THR A 60 -21.94 8.86 3.23
C THR A 60 -20.57 8.19 3.28
N ASN A 61 -19.89 8.02 2.14
CA ASN A 61 -18.60 7.37 2.04
C ASN A 61 -17.53 8.33 1.48
N GLN A 62 -16.60 8.75 2.33
CA GLN A 62 -15.56 9.74 1.96
C GLN A 62 -14.62 9.26 0.84
N ARG A 63 -14.43 7.95 0.66
CA ARG A 63 -13.61 7.41 -0.44
C ARG A 63 -14.34 7.47 -1.77
N LEU A 64 -15.65 7.25 -1.75
CA LEU A 64 -16.48 7.49 -2.94
C LEU A 64 -16.53 8.99 -3.23
N ALA A 65 -16.65 9.84 -2.20
CA ALA A 65 -16.67 11.28 -2.34
C ALA A 65 -15.45 11.84 -3.09
N ILE A 66 -14.24 11.44 -2.68
CA ILE A 66 -13.01 11.94 -3.32
C ILE A 66 -12.84 11.44 -4.76
N ALA A 67 -13.22 10.18 -5.03
CA ALA A 67 -13.16 9.64 -6.40
C ALA A 67 -14.19 10.32 -7.31
N TRP A 68 -15.38 10.64 -6.77
CA TRP A 68 -16.39 11.42 -7.46
C TRP A 68 -15.90 12.85 -7.77
N GLN A 69 -15.24 13.49 -6.80
CA GLN A 69 -14.66 14.80 -6.99
C GLN A 69 -13.60 14.80 -8.09
N SER A 70 -12.73 13.78 -8.12
CA SER A 70 -11.73 13.61 -9.18
C SER A 70 -12.37 13.44 -10.55
N PHE A 71 -13.41 12.61 -10.65
CA PHE A 71 -14.16 12.41 -11.89
C PHE A 71 -14.79 13.72 -12.42
N GLU A 72 -15.39 14.53 -11.55
CA GLU A 72 -15.94 15.85 -11.93
C GLU A 72 -14.83 16.80 -12.41
N TRP A 73 -13.67 16.77 -11.74
CA TRP A 73 -12.55 17.65 -12.05
C TRP A 73 -11.80 17.29 -13.34
N GLU A 74 -11.83 16.04 -13.79
CA GLU A 74 -11.24 15.63 -15.09
C GLU A 74 -11.84 16.42 -16.27
N SER A 75 -13.12 16.76 -16.19
CA SER A 75 -13.84 17.51 -17.23
C SER A 75 -13.67 19.03 -17.11
N SER A 76 -13.12 19.54 -16.00
CA SER A 76 -12.97 20.97 -15.75
C SER A 76 -11.59 21.48 -16.19
N PRO A 77 -11.49 22.44 -17.13
CA PRO A 77 -10.22 23.02 -17.57
C PRO A 77 -9.37 23.60 -16.43
N GLU A 78 -10.02 24.20 -15.43
CA GLU A 78 -9.38 24.79 -14.23
C GLU A 78 -8.74 23.75 -13.29
N HIS A 79 -9.09 22.47 -13.43
CA HIS A 79 -8.68 21.40 -12.52
C HIS A 79 -7.85 20.31 -13.21
N ASN A 80 -8.08 20.06 -14.50
CA ASN A 80 -7.48 18.95 -15.24
C ASN A 80 -6.07 19.23 -15.80
N GLY A 81 -5.47 20.37 -15.44
CA GLY A 81 -4.12 20.77 -15.87
C GLY A 81 -4.05 21.33 -17.30
N LYS A 82 -5.15 21.33 -18.05
CA LYS A 82 -5.19 21.80 -19.46
C LYS A 82 -5.56 23.28 -19.61
N GLY A 83 -6.09 23.91 -18.57
CA GLY A 83 -6.51 25.33 -18.59
C GLY A 83 -5.42 26.34 -18.25
N SER A 84 -4.24 25.92 -17.76
CA SER A 84 -3.18 26.84 -17.32
C SER A 84 -2.29 27.40 -18.43
N SER A 85 -2.58 27.08 -19.70
CA SER A 85 -1.95 27.74 -20.85
C SER A 85 -2.63 29.09 -21.15
N SER A 86 -2.54 30.06 -20.25
CA SER A 86 -2.90 31.46 -20.53
C SER A 86 -1.65 32.34 -20.63
N SER A 87 -1.64 33.11 -21.71
CA SER A 87 -0.53 33.76 -22.40
C SER A 87 0.01 35.06 -21.79
N ASP A 88 0.16 35.13 -20.46
CA ASP A 88 0.84 36.26 -19.80
C ASP A 88 2.04 35.75 -19.00
N GLY A 89 3.24 36.07 -19.49
CA GLY A 89 4.53 35.51 -19.07
C GLY A 89 5.00 35.92 -17.68
N GLY A 90 4.30 35.53 -16.62
CA GLY A 90 4.71 35.84 -15.24
C GLY A 90 4.26 34.91 -14.11
N GLY A 91 3.46 33.86 -14.35
CA GLY A 91 2.97 32.98 -13.28
C GLY A 91 3.35 31.52 -13.47
N GLY A 92 4.22 30.98 -12.62
CA GLY A 92 4.62 29.57 -12.59
C GLY A 92 3.49 28.64 -12.10
N GLY A 93 2.39 28.54 -12.84
CA GLY A 93 1.31 27.59 -12.55
C GLY A 93 1.64 26.20 -13.09
N SER A 94 1.59 25.17 -12.23
CA SER A 94 1.78 23.78 -12.66
C SER A 94 0.72 23.34 -13.69
N THR A 95 1.17 22.57 -14.68
CA THR A 95 0.33 21.91 -15.70
C THR A 95 -0.27 20.61 -15.21
N ASP A 96 0.02 20.20 -13.98
CA ASP A 96 -0.50 18.97 -13.41
C ASP A 96 -1.98 19.12 -13.01
N PRO A 97 -2.80 18.06 -13.14
CA PRO A 97 -4.16 18.05 -12.60
C PRO A 97 -4.15 18.27 -11.09
N LEU A 98 -5.20 18.89 -10.53
CA LEU A 98 -5.27 19.15 -9.09
C LEU A 98 -5.43 17.87 -8.27
N LEU A 99 -6.24 16.92 -8.76
CA LEU A 99 -6.56 15.67 -8.07
C LEU A 99 -6.54 14.49 -9.04
N ASP A 100 -5.89 13.42 -8.61
CA ASP A 100 -5.97 12.08 -9.20
C ASP A 100 -6.38 11.10 -8.09
N ALA A 101 -7.70 10.88 -7.95
CA ALA A 101 -8.26 9.97 -6.96
C ALA A 101 -9.14 8.89 -7.62
N ALA A 102 -8.88 7.63 -7.30
CA ALA A 102 -9.63 6.52 -7.88
C ALA A 102 -9.89 5.37 -6.91
N ILE A 103 -11.01 4.68 -7.14
CA ILE A 103 -11.39 3.46 -6.42
C ILE A 103 -10.65 2.26 -7.02
N VAL A 104 -9.97 1.48 -6.17
CA VAL A 104 -9.25 0.25 -6.60
C VAL A 104 -10.07 -1.04 -6.39
N GLY A 105 -11.25 -0.93 -5.79
CA GLY A 105 -12.18 -2.03 -5.56
C GLY A 105 -13.40 -1.60 -4.75
N TRP A 106 -14.52 -2.31 -4.91
CA TRP A 106 -15.83 -1.83 -4.48
C TRP A 106 -16.25 -2.19 -3.04
N ASN A 107 -15.68 -3.22 -2.41
CA ASN A 107 -16.11 -3.68 -1.08
C ASN A 107 -17.65 -3.85 -0.96
N LEU A 108 -18.18 -4.84 -1.68
CA LEU A 108 -19.62 -5.15 -1.82
C LEU A 108 -20.27 -5.76 -0.56
N ARG A 109 -19.72 -5.49 0.62
CA ARG A 109 -20.36 -5.88 1.88
C ARG A 109 -21.51 -4.92 2.18
N ASP A 110 -22.63 -5.46 2.65
CA ASP A 110 -23.75 -4.66 3.14
C ASP A 110 -23.30 -3.66 4.21
N LYS A 111 -23.87 -2.47 4.14
CA LYS A 111 -23.56 -1.35 5.01
C LYS A 111 -24.75 -1.05 5.90
N LYS A 112 -24.48 -0.88 7.18
CA LYS A 112 -25.46 -0.44 8.17
C LYS A 112 -24.90 0.76 8.90
N ILE A 113 -25.41 1.93 8.56
CA ILE A 113 -25.22 3.14 9.38
C ILE A 113 -26.23 3.05 10.53
N ALA A 114 -25.79 3.33 11.75
CA ALA A 114 -26.66 3.31 12.91
C ALA A 114 -27.85 4.27 12.70
N GLY A 115 -29.07 3.80 13.01
CA GLY A 115 -30.30 4.57 12.80
C GLY A 115 -30.82 4.63 11.35
N GLN A 116 -30.10 4.08 10.37
CA GLN A 116 -30.53 4.05 8.96
C GLN A 116 -30.81 2.62 8.49
N GLU A 117 -31.51 2.47 7.37
CA GLU A 117 -31.72 1.17 6.72
C GLU A 117 -30.39 0.53 6.29
N MET A 118 -30.38 -0.80 6.18
CA MET A 118 -29.25 -1.48 5.55
C MET A 118 -29.23 -1.15 4.05
N ARG A 119 -28.04 -0.82 3.54
CA ARG A 119 -27.84 -0.47 2.13
C ARG A 119 -26.70 -1.30 1.55
N PHE A 120 -26.73 -1.54 0.25
CA PHE A 120 -25.66 -2.17 -0.50
C PHE A 120 -25.08 -1.18 -1.50
N LEU A 121 -23.80 -1.34 -1.82
CA LEU A 121 -23.16 -0.52 -2.84
C LEU A 121 -23.51 -1.09 -4.21
N ASP A 122 -24.07 -0.25 -5.08
CA ASP A 122 -24.32 -0.58 -6.48
C ASP A 122 -23.35 0.21 -7.38
N PRO A 123 -22.26 -0.41 -7.87
CA PRO A 123 -21.31 0.24 -8.77
C PRO A 123 -21.93 0.76 -10.07
N THR A 124 -23.08 0.24 -10.51
CA THR A 124 -23.72 0.68 -11.77
C THR A 124 -24.28 2.11 -11.69
N THR A 125 -24.51 2.60 -10.47
CA THR A 125 -25.00 3.96 -10.21
C THR A 125 -23.89 5.01 -10.12
N ILE A 126 -22.62 4.59 -10.19
CA ILE A 126 -21.44 5.43 -9.98
C ILE A 126 -20.85 5.79 -11.35
N PRO A 127 -20.58 7.07 -11.65
CA PRO A 127 -20.24 7.52 -13.00
C PRO A 127 -18.79 7.20 -13.43
N PHE A 128 -17.98 6.62 -12.54
CA PHE A 128 -16.58 6.29 -12.79
C PHE A 128 -16.30 4.81 -12.55
N LYS A 129 -15.23 4.31 -13.20
CA LYS A 129 -14.79 2.92 -13.05
C LYS A 129 -13.89 2.75 -11.83
N GLY A 130 -14.24 1.78 -11.00
CA GLY A 130 -13.39 1.30 -9.92
C GLY A 130 -12.88 -0.09 -10.25
N GLY A 131 -11.60 -0.35 -9.99
CA GLY A 131 -11.00 -1.63 -10.33
C GLY A 131 -9.50 -1.70 -10.08
N ARG A 132 -8.94 -2.90 -10.23
CA ARG A 132 -7.53 -3.19 -9.92
C ARG A 132 -6.57 -2.47 -10.87
N GLU A 133 -7.03 -2.08 -12.05
CA GLU A 133 -6.31 -1.24 -13.01
C GLU A 133 -5.90 0.12 -12.41
N ASN A 134 -6.67 0.63 -11.45
CA ASN A 134 -6.35 1.87 -10.74
C ASN A 134 -5.29 1.66 -9.64
N PHE A 135 -4.90 0.41 -9.34
CA PHE A 135 -4.01 0.13 -8.22
C PHE A 135 -2.60 0.68 -8.45
N THR A 136 -2.17 1.56 -7.56
CA THR A 136 -0.80 2.07 -7.50
C THR A 136 -0.15 1.60 -6.20
N PRO A 137 0.95 0.83 -6.26
CA PRO A 137 1.71 0.45 -5.07
C PRO A 137 2.10 1.68 -4.24
N ILE A 138 2.07 1.55 -2.90
CA ILE A 138 2.23 2.70 -1.98
C ILE A 138 3.53 3.47 -2.23
N TYR A 139 4.63 2.79 -2.55
CA TYR A 139 5.91 3.42 -2.83
C TYR A 139 5.92 4.22 -4.13
N GLN A 140 5.13 3.86 -5.16
CA GLN A 140 5.02 4.68 -6.38
C GLN A 140 4.25 5.98 -6.14
N GLN A 141 3.49 6.06 -5.05
CA GLN A 141 2.77 7.26 -4.67
C GLN A 141 3.73 8.37 -4.20
N SER A 142 4.99 8.05 -3.85
CA SER A 142 6.02 9.04 -3.53
C SER A 142 6.28 10.05 -4.65
N LYS A 143 5.88 9.76 -5.89
CA LYS A 143 5.99 10.65 -7.05
C LYS A 143 5.08 11.87 -6.97
N PHE A 144 4.13 11.90 -6.04
CA PHE A 144 3.18 13.01 -5.88
C PHE A 144 3.54 13.83 -4.65
N LYS A 145 3.49 15.15 -4.75
CA LYS A 145 3.74 16.06 -3.62
C LYS A 145 2.67 15.93 -2.54
N TYR A 146 1.42 15.65 -2.91
CA TYR A 146 0.29 15.62 -1.98
C TYR A 146 -0.41 14.27 -1.98
N LEU A 147 -0.51 13.62 -0.82
CA LEU A 147 -1.15 12.33 -0.65
C LEU A 147 -2.39 12.49 0.22
N VAL A 148 -3.57 12.20 -0.32
CA VAL A 148 -4.81 12.36 0.44
C VAL A 148 -5.03 11.14 1.32
N TYR A 149 -5.14 11.37 2.62
CA TYR A 149 -5.50 10.35 3.58
C TYR A 149 -7.01 10.35 3.80
N VAL A 150 -7.66 9.26 3.41
CA VAL A 150 -9.06 8.97 3.71
C VAL A 150 -9.15 7.63 4.43
N GLU A 151 -9.77 7.63 5.59
CA GLU A 151 -9.98 6.43 6.40
C GLU A 151 -10.91 5.41 5.73
N GLY A 152 -11.02 4.23 6.32
CA GLY A 152 -11.94 3.18 5.88
C GLY A 152 -13.01 2.97 6.94
N HIS A 153 -13.18 1.71 7.37
CA HIS A 153 -14.08 1.38 8.49
C HIS A 153 -13.55 1.89 9.84
N CYS A 154 -12.24 2.10 9.91
CA CYS A 154 -11.49 2.68 11.00
C CYS A 154 -10.28 3.42 10.42
N ALA A 155 -9.46 4.00 11.28
CA ALA A 155 -8.16 4.56 10.94
C ALA A 155 -7.36 3.60 10.04
N ALA A 156 -7.00 4.06 8.85
CA ALA A 156 -6.29 3.23 7.88
C ALA A 156 -4.79 3.19 8.17
N CYS A 157 -4.21 2.00 8.32
CA CYS A 157 -2.78 1.77 8.58
C CYS A 157 -1.83 2.42 7.55
N ARG A 158 -2.35 2.83 6.38
CA ARG A 158 -1.59 3.50 5.34
C ARG A 158 -0.97 4.83 5.77
N TYR A 159 -1.50 5.49 6.80
CA TYR A 159 -0.99 6.79 7.26
C TYR A 159 0.50 6.71 7.59
N GLY A 160 0.92 5.72 8.38
CA GLY A 160 2.33 5.52 8.74
C GLY A 160 3.24 5.34 7.52
N PHE A 161 2.78 4.63 6.49
CA PHE A 161 3.55 4.52 5.25
C PHE A 161 3.65 5.83 4.49
N MET A 162 2.61 6.67 4.49
CA MET A 162 2.63 7.97 3.79
C MET A 162 3.63 8.94 4.43
N MET A 163 3.81 8.89 5.75
CA MET A 163 4.72 9.79 6.48
C MET A 163 6.16 9.70 6.00
N ARG A 164 6.60 8.53 5.51
CA ARG A 164 7.98 8.31 5.04
C ARG A 164 8.19 8.48 3.53
N LEU A 165 7.16 8.89 2.78
CA LEU A 165 7.26 9.03 1.31
C LEU A 165 7.82 10.40 0.86
N GLY A 166 8.08 11.31 1.80
CA GLY A 166 8.52 12.66 1.49
C GLY A 166 7.45 13.47 0.74
N SER A 167 6.17 13.20 1.04
CA SER A 167 5.01 13.88 0.47
C SER A 167 4.18 14.50 1.60
N VAL A 168 3.48 15.59 1.32
CA VAL A 168 2.54 16.20 2.25
C VAL A 168 1.30 15.32 2.36
N ILE A 169 0.86 15.06 3.59
CA ILE A 169 -0.38 14.32 3.83
C ILE A 169 -1.52 15.32 3.93
N LEU A 170 -2.54 15.18 3.08
CA LEU A 170 -3.81 15.89 3.19
C LEU A 170 -4.77 15.01 4.00
N LYS A 171 -4.89 15.25 5.31
CA LYS A 171 -5.62 14.40 6.24
C LYS A 171 -7.09 14.79 6.32
N VAL A 172 -7.95 13.97 5.72
CA VAL A 172 -9.40 14.15 5.80
C VAL A 172 -9.89 13.85 7.22
N THR A 173 -10.69 14.76 7.75
CA THR A 173 -11.34 14.62 9.06
C THR A 173 -12.25 13.41 9.05
N SER A 174 -12.10 12.55 10.05
CA SER A 174 -12.82 11.28 10.17
C SER A 174 -14.32 11.48 10.35
N ARG A 175 -15.11 10.48 9.93
CA ARG A 175 -16.52 10.33 10.29
C ARG A 175 -16.79 9.01 11.04
N CYS A 176 -15.77 8.19 11.27
CA CYS A 176 -15.91 6.92 11.96
C CYS A 176 -15.62 7.05 13.47
N VAL A 177 -16.03 6.04 14.25
CA VAL A 177 -15.81 6.01 15.71
C VAL A 177 -14.37 5.61 16.05
N ALA A 178 -13.81 4.67 15.29
CA ALA A 178 -12.46 4.17 15.49
C ALA A 178 -11.48 4.93 14.57
N ASP A 179 -11.36 6.23 14.78
CA ASP A 179 -10.69 7.18 13.88
C ASP A 179 -9.18 7.34 14.10
N SER A 180 -8.65 6.73 15.16
CA SER A 180 -7.31 6.99 15.65
C SER A 180 -6.42 5.75 15.69
N MET A 181 -5.16 5.92 15.25
CA MET A 181 -4.07 4.99 15.56
C MET A 181 -3.30 5.48 16.80
N TRP A 182 -2.50 4.60 17.42
CA TRP A 182 -1.81 4.90 18.69
C TRP A 182 -0.90 6.13 18.62
N TYR A 183 -0.36 6.46 17.44
CA TYR A 183 0.51 7.62 17.22
C TYR A 183 -0.24 8.87 16.74
N PHE A 184 -1.55 8.82 16.46
CA PHE A 184 -2.31 10.00 16.02
C PHE A 184 -2.31 11.16 17.02
N PRO A 185 -2.33 10.94 18.35
CA PRO A 185 -2.19 12.01 19.33
C PRO A 185 -0.85 12.78 19.25
N LEU A 186 0.16 12.25 18.57
CA LEU A 186 1.45 12.92 18.36
C LEU A 186 1.43 13.87 17.15
N LEU A 187 0.42 13.76 16.28
CA LEU A 187 0.32 14.54 15.05
C LEU A 187 -0.22 15.94 15.34
N GLN A 188 0.29 16.93 14.60
CA GLN A 188 -0.06 18.33 14.71
C GLN A 188 -0.47 18.88 13.33
N PRO A 189 -1.72 19.38 13.20
CA PRO A 189 -2.16 20.04 11.98
C PRO A 189 -1.26 21.21 11.63
N TRP A 190 -0.96 21.37 10.34
CA TRP A 190 -0.06 22.38 9.77
C TRP A 190 1.42 22.25 10.17
N VAL A 191 1.79 21.18 10.89
CA VAL A 191 3.19 20.84 11.20
C VAL A 191 3.63 19.60 10.42
N ASP A 192 2.85 18.52 10.44
CA ASP A 192 3.15 17.27 9.73
C ASP A 192 2.11 16.90 8.65
N HIS A 193 0.94 17.53 8.67
CA HIS A 193 -0.11 17.32 7.66
C HIS A 193 -0.99 18.56 7.50
N VAL A 194 -1.68 18.64 6.35
CA VAL A 194 -2.73 19.64 6.12
C VAL A 194 -4.09 19.03 6.49
N PRO A 195 -4.87 19.63 7.39
CA PRO A 195 -6.20 19.15 7.73
C PRO A 195 -7.20 19.48 6.61
N ILE A 196 -8.05 18.51 6.25
CA ILE A 196 -9.14 18.66 5.28
C ILE A 196 -10.47 18.38 6.01
N LYS A 197 -11.53 19.13 5.70
CA LYS A 197 -12.87 18.91 6.25
C LYS A 197 -13.42 17.54 5.88
N ALA A 198 -14.30 17.02 6.73
CA ALA A 198 -14.87 15.68 6.57
C ALA A 198 -15.71 15.52 5.28
N ASP A 199 -16.22 16.61 4.72
CA ASP A 199 -16.99 16.64 3.47
C ASP A 199 -16.16 17.00 2.23
N LEU A 200 -14.84 17.17 2.38
CA LEU A 200 -13.90 17.57 1.32
C LEU A 200 -14.17 18.97 0.73
N SER A 201 -15.03 19.78 1.36
CA SER A 201 -15.43 21.09 0.83
C SER A 201 -14.29 22.10 0.71
N ASP A 202 -13.22 21.93 1.48
CA ASP A 202 -12.00 22.75 1.44
C ASP A 202 -10.84 22.08 0.70
N LEU A 203 -11.02 20.89 0.10
CA LEU A 203 -9.93 20.15 -0.53
C LEU A 203 -9.25 20.95 -1.65
N GLU A 204 -10.02 21.62 -2.51
CA GLU A 204 -9.48 22.43 -3.60
C GLU A 204 -8.63 23.61 -3.09
N GLU A 205 -9.18 24.37 -2.14
CA GLU A 205 -8.51 25.48 -1.48
C GLU A 205 -7.15 25.03 -0.89
N LYS A 206 -7.14 23.89 -0.21
CA LYS A 206 -5.93 23.35 0.42
C LYS A 206 -4.89 22.86 -0.59
N ILE A 207 -5.31 22.26 -1.71
CA ILE A 207 -4.38 21.88 -2.78
C ILE A 207 -3.75 23.14 -3.42
N ARG A 208 -4.55 24.17 -3.69
CA ARG A 208 -4.05 25.44 -4.24
C ARG A 208 -3.13 26.19 -3.26
N TRP A 209 -3.45 26.14 -1.97
CA TRP A 209 -2.55 26.64 -0.92
C TRP A 209 -1.21 25.91 -0.96
N CYS A 210 -1.21 24.57 -1.03
CA CYS A 210 0.03 23.80 -1.10
C CYS A 210 0.89 24.17 -2.33
N ARG A 211 0.28 24.35 -3.50
CA ARG A 211 0.99 24.77 -4.72
C ARG A 211 1.63 26.16 -4.61
N SER A 212 1.05 27.06 -3.81
CA SER A 212 1.59 28.41 -3.60
C SER A 212 2.58 28.52 -2.43
N HIS A 213 2.74 27.45 -1.63
CA HIS A 213 3.57 27.39 -0.42
C HIS A 213 4.47 26.14 -0.46
N ASP A 214 5.20 25.96 -1.56
CA ASP A 214 5.97 24.74 -1.83
C ASP A 214 7.05 24.46 -0.77
N ASP A 215 7.72 25.51 -0.28
CA ASP A 215 8.76 25.39 0.75
C ASP A 215 8.18 24.97 2.11
N GLU A 216 7.01 25.50 2.49
CA GLU A 216 6.25 25.08 3.67
C GLU A 216 5.83 23.62 3.54
N CYS A 217 5.32 23.22 2.38
CA CYS A 217 4.95 21.85 2.08
C CYS A 217 6.16 20.89 2.20
N ARG A 218 7.32 21.27 1.66
CA ARG A 218 8.55 20.49 1.78
C ARG A 218 8.98 20.30 3.24
N LYS A 219 8.91 21.36 4.05
CA LYS A 219 9.21 21.30 5.49
C LYS A 219 8.24 20.39 6.23
N MET A 220 6.94 20.47 5.92
CA MET A 220 5.88 19.66 6.51
C MET A 220 6.05 18.16 6.20
N ALA A 221 6.34 17.82 4.94
CA ALA A 221 6.65 16.44 4.54
C ALA A 221 7.89 15.89 5.29
N GLY A 222 8.92 16.73 5.47
CA GLY A 222 10.11 16.38 6.26
C GLY A 222 9.81 16.19 7.76
N ALA A 223 8.90 16.97 8.34
CA ALA A 223 8.47 16.83 9.72
C ALA A 223 7.72 15.51 9.94
N ALA A 224 6.81 15.14 9.03
CA ALA A 224 6.12 13.86 9.06
C ALA A 224 7.10 12.67 8.99
N ALA A 225 8.10 12.73 8.11
CA ALA A 225 9.13 11.70 8.00
C ALA A 225 9.95 11.56 9.30
N LYS A 226 10.34 12.68 9.92
CA LYS A 226 11.04 12.67 11.22
C LYS A 226 10.18 12.06 12.34
N LEU A 227 8.88 12.37 12.38
CA LEU A 227 7.95 11.79 13.35
C LEU A 227 7.83 10.28 13.13
N TYR A 228 7.74 9.83 11.88
CA TYR A 228 7.73 8.41 11.55
C TYR A 228 8.98 7.71 12.06
N GLU A 229 10.18 8.21 11.74
CA GLU A 229 11.43 7.57 12.16
C GLU A 229 11.53 7.46 13.68
N LYS A 230 11.04 8.47 14.40
CA LYS A 230 11.12 8.53 15.86
C LYS A 230 10.08 7.66 16.59
N PHE A 231 8.87 7.49 16.05
CA PHE A 231 7.74 6.93 16.81
C PHE A 231 6.93 5.83 16.10
N VAL A 232 7.13 5.64 14.79
CA VAL A 232 6.29 4.75 13.97
C VAL A 232 7.12 3.74 13.18
N SER A 233 8.43 3.97 13.02
CA SER A 233 9.39 3.04 12.43
C SER A 233 9.33 1.68 13.11
N GLN A 234 9.89 0.65 12.46
CA GLN A 234 9.84 -0.71 12.98
C GLN A 234 10.38 -0.79 14.42
N ASP A 235 11.55 -0.21 14.67
CA ASP A 235 12.18 -0.25 15.98
C ASP A 235 11.35 0.52 17.00
N ALA A 236 10.88 1.73 16.66
CA ALA A 236 10.02 2.51 17.55
C ALA A 236 8.67 1.82 17.86
N ALA A 237 8.10 1.11 16.90
CA ALA A 237 6.88 0.32 17.11
C ALA A 237 7.14 -0.88 18.03
N LEU A 238 8.30 -1.52 17.93
CA LEU A 238 8.71 -2.61 18.83
C LEU A 238 8.97 -2.09 20.24
N ASP A 239 9.66 -0.96 20.40
CA ASP A 239 9.87 -0.29 21.69
C ASP A 239 8.52 0.05 22.35
N TYR A 240 7.55 0.53 21.57
CA TYR A 240 6.21 0.82 22.06
C TYR A 240 5.47 -0.45 22.53
N VAL A 241 5.60 -1.57 21.82
CA VAL A 241 5.02 -2.86 22.22
C VAL A 241 5.69 -3.41 23.49
N GLU A 242 7.00 -3.29 23.61
CA GLU A 242 7.75 -3.66 24.82
C GLU A 242 7.26 -2.85 26.02
N MET A 243 7.21 -1.53 25.88
CA MET A 243 6.70 -0.62 26.91
C MET A 243 5.28 -0.98 27.34
N LEU A 244 4.37 -1.20 26.39
CA LEU A 244 2.99 -1.61 26.69
C LEU A 244 2.95 -2.95 27.42
N SER A 245 3.77 -3.91 27.01
CA SER A 245 3.82 -5.24 27.62
C SER A 245 4.29 -5.16 29.07
N HIS A 246 5.30 -4.32 29.34
CA HIS A 246 5.76 -4.04 30.71
C HIS A 246 4.68 -3.39 31.57
N GLU A 247 3.94 -2.42 31.03
CA GLU A 247 2.89 -1.72 31.77
C GLU A 247 1.65 -2.60 32.01
N ILE A 248 1.30 -3.46 31.06
CA ILE A 248 0.24 -4.46 31.27
C ILE A 248 0.66 -5.44 32.38
N ASN A 249 1.92 -5.89 32.36
CA ASN A 249 2.44 -6.80 33.37
C ASN A 249 2.53 -6.15 34.76
N SER A 250 2.90 -4.87 34.87
CA SER A 250 2.96 -4.16 36.16
C SER A 250 1.58 -4.03 36.83
N ARG A 251 0.52 -4.04 36.02
CA ARG A 251 -0.89 -3.99 36.46
C ARG A 251 -1.53 -5.37 36.58
N TYR A 252 -0.79 -6.44 36.25
CA TYR A 252 -1.32 -7.80 36.31
C TYR A 252 -1.73 -8.14 37.74
N ARG A 253 -2.98 -8.57 37.90
CA ARG A 253 -3.50 -9.08 39.16
C ARG A 253 -3.68 -10.57 39.03
N ILE A 254 -3.18 -11.30 40.01
CA ILE A 254 -3.41 -12.75 40.12
C ILE A 254 -4.93 -12.95 40.16
N PRO A 255 -5.49 -13.80 39.27
CA PRO A 255 -6.91 -14.08 39.31
C PRO A 255 -7.29 -14.70 40.67
N PRO A 256 -8.51 -14.46 41.18
CA PRO A 256 -8.95 -15.07 42.42
C PRO A 256 -8.82 -16.60 42.38
N THR A 257 -8.52 -17.24 43.51
CA THR A 257 -8.30 -18.70 43.59
C THR A 257 -9.52 -19.54 43.19
N TRP A 258 -10.72 -18.96 43.23
CA TRP A 258 -11.97 -19.59 42.78
C TRP A 258 -12.21 -19.43 41.27
N TRP A 259 -11.51 -18.51 40.60
CA TRP A 259 -11.61 -18.34 39.16
C TRP A 259 -10.66 -19.34 38.49
N THR A 260 -11.24 -20.29 37.78
CA THR A 260 -10.52 -21.14 36.84
C THR A 260 -10.72 -20.56 35.43
N PRO A 261 -9.65 -20.43 34.63
CA PRO A 261 -9.80 -20.17 33.21
C PRO A 261 -10.78 -21.20 32.65
N SER A 262 -11.74 -20.77 31.83
CA SER A 262 -12.58 -21.71 31.11
C SER A 262 -11.68 -22.74 30.44
N ALA A 263 -12.01 -24.03 30.60
CA ALA A 263 -11.31 -25.10 29.88
C ALA A 263 -11.15 -24.69 28.41
N ALA A 264 -9.99 -25.02 27.84
CA ALA A 264 -9.56 -24.68 26.49
C ALA A 264 -10.75 -24.52 25.56
N LEU A 265 -10.79 -23.40 24.81
CA LEU A 265 -11.81 -23.10 23.80
C LEU A 265 -12.30 -24.41 23.23
N VAL A 266 -13.52 -24.82 23.61
CA VAL A 266 -14.15 -25.98 23.00
C VAL A 266 -13.96 -25.77 21.52
N ASP A 267 -13.39 -26.72 20.79
CA ASP A 267 -13.30 -26.62 19.34
C ASP A 267 -14.72 -26.41 18.84
N ILE A 268 -15.14 -25.15 18.70
CA ILE A 268 -16.45 -24.81 18.22
C ILE A 268 -16.32 -25.18 16.75
N PRO A 269 -16.94 -26.28 16.31
CA PRO A 269 -16.89 -26.61 14.90
C PRO A 269 -17.40 -25.38 14.16
N PRO A 270 -16.73 -24.95 13.06
CA PRO A 270 -17.07 -23.70 12.40
C PRO A 270 -18.59 -23.67 12.16
N PRO A 271 -19.26 -22.51 12.29
CA PRO A 271 -20.73 -22.42 12.20
C PRO A 271 -21.32 -22.93 10.87
N TYR A 272 -20.46 -23.31 9.92
CA TYR A 272 -20.77 -23.87 8.62
C TYR A 272 -20.27 -25.32 8.43
N SER A 273 -19.84 -26.03 9.48
CA SER A 273 -19.35 -27.42 9.36
C SER A 273 -20.48 -28.43 9.14
N GLN A 274 -21.72 -28.03 9.41
CA GLN A 274 -22.89 -28.79 9.00
C GLN A 274 -23.26 -28.36 7.59
N GLU A 275 -23.23 -29.30 6.64
CA GLU A 275 -23.84 -29.10 5.32
C GLU A 275 -25.22 -28.47 5.52
N PHE A 276 -25.41 -27.23 5.06
CA PHE A 276 -26.69 -26.55 5.16
C PHE A 276 -27.73 -27.35 4.37
N LYS A 277 -28.53 -28.15 5.07
CA LYS A 277 -29.64 -28.89 4.47
C LYS A 277 -30.86 -27.98 4.46
N CYS A 278 -31.13 -27.38 3.32
CA CYS A 278 -32.32 -26.56 3.13
C CYS A 278 -33.58 -27.42 3.32
N ASN A 279 -34.36 -27.12 4.37
CA ASN A 279 -35.60 -27.84 4.71
C ASN A 279 -36.66 -27.82 3.59
N THR A 280 -36.53 -26.90 2.62
CA THR A 280 -37.45 -26.75 1.48
C THR A 280 -37.04 -27.59 0.27
N CYS A 281 -35.77 -28.01 0.17
CA CYS A 281 -35.22 -28.69 -1.01
C CYS A 281 -35.48 -30.21 -1.02
N SER A 282 -36.17 -30.75 0.00
CA SER A 282 -36.31 -32.19 0.21
C SER A 282 -37.52 -32.85 -0.48
N ARG A 283 -38.36 -32.10 -1.21
CA ARG A 283 -39.59 -32.66 -1.82
C ARG A 283 -39.74 -32.50 -3.35
N GLU A 284 -39.24 -31.42 -3.96
CA GLU A 284 -39.47 -31.15 -5.40
C GLU A 284 -38.23 -30.63 -6.16
N GLY A 285 -37.04 -30.87 -5.60
CA GLY A 285 -35.77 -30.34 -6.11
C GLY A 285 -35.32 -29.05 -5.41
N LYS A 286 -34.20 -28.48 -5.86
CA LYS A 286 -33.56 -27.34 -5.20
C LYS A 286 -34.39 -26.06 -5.36
N CYS A 287 -34.62 -25.33 -4.26
CA CYS A 287 -35.25 -24.01 -4.29
C CYS A 287 -34.37 -22.97 -5.02
N THR A 288 -34.94 -21.84 -5.42
CA THR A 288 -34.23 -20.77 -6.16
C THR A 288 -32.97 -20.29 -5.46
N ARG A 289 -32.99 -20.17 -4.13
CA ARG A 289 -31.83 -19.79 -3.32
C ARG A 289 -30.71 -20.85 -3.40
N CYS A 290 -31.03 -22.13 -3.21
CA CYS A 290 -30.00 -23.18 -3.28
C CYS A 290 -29.46 -23.38 -4.70
N LYS A 291 -30.26 -23.13 -5.74
CA LYS A 291 -29.78 -23.09 -7.12
C LYS A 291 -28.79 -21.95 -7.36
N ALA A 292 -29.07 -20.76 -6.81
CA ALA A 292 -28.15 -19.62 -6.85
C ALA A 292 -26.87 -19.90 -6.04
N ASP A 293 -26.99 -20.45 -4.83
CA ASP A 293 -25.85 -20.79 -3.98
C ASP A 293 -24.92 -21.85 -4.62
N ASP A 294 -25.48 -22.84 -5.34
CA ASP A 294 -24.68 -23.81 -6.11
C ASP A 294 -23.97 -23.18 -7.30
N ALA A 295 -24.64 -22.27 -8.02
CA ALA A 295 -24.02 -21.53 -9.12
C ALA A 295 -22.87 -20.65 -8.62
N ASP A 296 -23.08 -19.94 -7.51
CA ASP A 296 -22.06 -19.16 -6.80
C ASP A 296 -20.89 -20.02 -6.33
N ARG A 297 -21.16 -21.20 -5.77
CA ARG A 297 -20.11 -22.15 -5.35
C ARG A 297 -19.28 -22.61 -6.55
N LEU A 298 -19.93 -23.02 -7.62
CA LEU A 298 -19.27 -23.46 -8.86
C LEU A 298 -18.43 -22.34 -9.47
N GLU A 299 -18.91 -21.10 -9.44
CA GLU A 299 -18.15 -19.94 -9.92
C GLU A 299 -16.93 -19.65 -9.04
N ARG A 300 -17.06 -19.78 -7.71
CA ARG A 300 -15.94 -19.64 -6.78
C ARG A 300 -14.89 -20.73 -6.99
N GLU A 301 -15.29 -21.97 -7.19
CA GLU A 301 -14.40 -23.10 -7.49
C GLU A 301 -13.62 -22.84 -8.79
N LYS A 302 -14.32 -22.45 -9.87
CA LYS A 302 -13.68 -22.05 -11.14
C LYS A 302 -12.70 -20.89 -10.97
N LYS A 303 -13.06 -19.87 -10.20
CA LYS A 303 -12.15 -18.74 -9.89
C LYS A 303 -10.94 -19.20 -9.08
N LEU A 304 -11.10 -20.16 -8.18
CA LEU A 304 -10.03 -20.71 -7.36
C LEU A 304 -9.07 -21.57 -8.21
N GLU A 305 -9.60 -22.41 -9.10
CA GLU A 305 -8.83 -23.19 -10.07
C GLU A 305 -8.05 -22.28 -11.02
N LYS A 306 -8.72 -21.30 -11.64
CA LYS A 306 -8.05 -20.31 -12.49
C LYS A 306 -6.96 -19.56 -11.75
N LYS A 307 -7.20 -19.16 -10.48
CA LYS A 307 -6.18 -18.51 -9.66
C LYS A 307 -4.99 -19.43 -9.38
N LYS A 308 -5.21 -20.74 -9.17
CA LYS A 308 -4.13 -21.73 -9.01
C LYS A 308 -3.33 -21.87 -10.31
N GLU A 309 -4.00 -21.92 -11.46
CA GLU A 309 -3.37 -21.97 -12.78
C GLU A 309 -2.54 -20.71 -13.05
N ASP A 310 -3.12 -19.51 -12.88
CA ASP A 310 -2.44 -18.22 -13.05
C ASP A 310 -1.20 -18.13 -12.14
N THR A 311 -1.33 -18.57 -10.88
CA THR A 311 -0.21 -18.57 -9.92
C THR A 311 0.90 -19.56 -10.33
N ALA A 312 0.53 -20.72 -10.87
CA ALA A 312 1.49 -21.70 -11.37
C ALA A 312 2.21 -21.19 -12.63
N GLU A 313 1.51 -20.49 -13.50
CA GLU A 313 2.07 -19.89 -14.71
C GLU A 313 3.02 -18.72 -14.37
N ASP A 314 2.64 -17.85 -13.44
CA ASP A 314 3.50 -16.78 -12.92
C ASP A 314 4.77 -17.34 -12.27
N LYS A 315 4.66 -18.44 -11.50
CA LYS A 315 5.82 -19.11 -10.89
C LYS A 315 6.79 -19.62 -11.96
N LYS A 316 6.29 -20.28 -13.01
CA LYS A 316 7.11 -20.73 -14.16
C LYS A 316 7.78 -19.55 -14.87
N ARG A 317 7.08 -18.43 -15.03
CA ARG A 317 7.62 -17.21 -15.67
C ARG A 317 8.72 -16.56 -14.83
N GLN A 318 8.56 -16.54 -13.51
CA GLN A 318 9.59 -16.06 -12.58
C GLN A 318 10.83 -16.95 -12.61
N GLU A 319 10.67 -18.28 -12.58
CA GLU A 319 11.79 -19.24 -12.68
C GLU A 319 12.56 -19.08 -14.01
N LYS A 320 11.85 -18.87 -15.13
CA LYS A 320 12.47 -18.61 -16.42
C LYS A 320 13.29 -17.31 -16.41
N ARG A 321 12.73 -16.21 -15.88
CA ARG A 321 13.43 -14.92 -15.76
C ARG A 321 14.65 -15.03 -14.85
N ALA A 322 14.56 -15.77 -13.75
CA ALA A 322 15.69 -16.02 -12.86
C ALA A 322 16.83 -16.76 -13.58
N ARG A 323 16.52 -17.82 -14.34
CA ARG A 323 17.51 -18.56 -15.15
C ARG A 323 18.17 -17.65 -16.21
N GLU A 324 17.39 -16.84 -16.92
CA GLU A 324 17.91 -15.90 -17.91
C GLU A 324 18.83 -14.84 -17.28
N SER A 325 18.47 -14.34 -16.08
CA SER A 325 19.28 -13.39 -15.32
C SER A 325 20.62 -13.99 -14.88
N ILE A 326 20.61 -15.23 -14.36
CA ILE A 326 21.82 -15.97 -14.00
C ILE A 326 22.73 -16.15 -15.22
N LEU A 327 22.16 -16.52 -16.37
CA LEU A 327 22.92 -16.68 -17.61
C LEU A 327 23.55 -15.36 -18.08
N LYS A 328 22.82 -14.25 -18.00
CA LYS A 328 23.34 -12.92 -18.34
C LYS A 328 24.49 -12.51 -17.41
N ARG A 329 24.35 -12.72 -16.10
CA ARG A 329 25.42 -12.44 -15.12
C ARG A 329 26.66 -13.29 -15.37
N ALA A 330 26.49 -14.58 -15.68
CA ALA A 330 27.61 -15.46 -16.03
C ALA A 330 28.34 -15.01 -17.29
N LYS A 331 27.61 -14.59 -18.34
CA LYS A 331 28.20 -14.04 -19.57
C LYS A 331 28.95 -12.72 -19.32
N ALA A 332 28.37 -11.82 -18.52
CA ALA A 332 29.03 -10.56 -18.16
C ALA A 332 30.32 -10.80 -17.35
N LYS A 333 30.30 -11.78 -16.43
CA LYS A 333 31.48 -12.15 -15.64
C LYS A 333 32.60 -12.72 -16.51
N LYS A 334 32.27 -13.62 -17.46
CA LYS A 334 33.24 -14.14 -18.44
C LYS A 334 33.82 -13.03 -19.31
N LYS A 335 32.99 -12.11 -19.79
CA LYS A 335 33.45 -10.98 -20.60
C LYS A 335 34.44 -10.10 -19.82
N LYS A 336 34.13 -9.79 -18.56
CA LYS A 336 35.01 -8.99 -17.70
C LYS A 336 36.35 -9.69 -17.41
N GLN A 337 36.34 -11.01 -17.20
CA GLN A 337 37.57 -11.80 -17.04
C GLN A 337 38.43 -11.76 -18.32
N GLN A 338 37.81 -11.88 -19.49
CA GLN A 338 38.52 -11.77 -20.77
C GLN A 338 39.13 -10.38 -20.96
N GLU A 339 38.38 -9.31 -20.66
CA GLU A 339 38.86 -7.92 -20.74
C GLU A 339 40.03 -7.67 -19.76
N GLU A 340 40.01 -8.25 -18.56
CA GLU A 340 41.11 -8.17 -17.58
C GLU A 340 42.36 -8.96 -18.03
N GLU A 341 42.19 -10.16 -18.61
CA GLU A 341 43.29 -10.95 -19.17
C GLU A 341 43.97 -10.25 -20.35
N ASP A 342 43.18 -9.72 -21.29
CA ASP A 342 43.68 -8.98 -22.46
C ASP A 342 44.48 -7.73 -22.03
N HIS A 343 43.98 -7.00 -21.03
CA HIS A 343 44.67 -5.83 -20.47
C HIS A 343 46.00 -6.19 -19.79
N GLN A 344 46.04 -7.27 -19.01
CA GLN A 344 47.30 -7.75 -18.42
C GLN A 344 48.31 -8.23 -19.48
N GLN A 345 47.83 -8.78 -20.59
CA GLN A 345 48.68 -9.23 -21.69
C GLN A 345 49.31 -8.03 -22.42
N GLN A 346 48.52 -6.98 -22.70
CA GLN A 346 49.04 -5.72 -23.26
C GLN A 346 50.09 -5.05 -22.36
N GLN A 347 49.85 -4.99 -21.04
CA GLN A 347 50.84 -4.41 -20.12
C GLN A 347 52.17 -5.18 -20.10
N ARG A 348 52.12 -6.52 -20.15
CA ARG A 348 53.33 -7.37 -20.25
C ARG A 348 54.06 -7.15 -21.57
N GLN A 349 53.33 -7.01 -22.68
CA GLN A 349 53.93 -6.74 -23.99
C GLN A 349 54.67 -5.39 -23.99
N GLN A 350 54.06 -4.35 -23.43
CA GLN A 350 54.66 -3.01 -23.31
C GLN A 350 55.90 -3.00 -22.40
N GLN A 351 55.88 -3.75 -21.30
CA GLN A 351 57.08 -3.89 -20.44
C GLN A 351 58.23 -4.57 -21.17
N LEU A 352 57.97 -5.66 -21.90
CA LEU A 352 58.99 -6.36 -22.69
C LEU A 352 59.57 -5.49 -23.82
N GLU A 353 58.75 -4.66 -24.46
CA GLU A 353 59.20 -3.70 -25.47
C GLU A 353 60.06 -2.59 -24.85
N ALA A 354 59.68 -2.07 -23.68
CA ALA A 354 60.47 -1.09 -22.93
C ALA A 354 61.82 -1.64 -22.46
N GLU A 355 61.86 -2.89 -21.97
CA GLU A 355 63.09 -3.58 -21.59
C GLU A 355 64.01 -3.83 -22.80
N LYS A 356 63.45 -4.21 -23.95
CA LYS A 356 64.23 -4.35 -25.20
C LYS A 356 64.79 -3.02 -25.70
N ALA A 357 64.02 -1.94 -25.60
CA ALA A 357 64.48 -0.60 -25.96
C ALA A 357 65.63 -0.15 -25.04
N SER A 358 65.50 -0.35 -23.73
CA SER A 358 66.54 -0.04 -22.73
C SER A 358 67.82 -0.88 -22.89
N SER A 359 67.72 -2.13 -23.36
CA SER A 359 68.88 -2.99 -23.59
C SER A 359 69.60 -2.70 -24.91
N SER A 360 69.04 -1.85 -25.79
CA SER A 360 69.64 -1.47 -27.08
C SER A 360 70.44 -0.15 -27.04
N GLU A 361 70.43 0.55 -25.90
CA GLU A 361 71.15 1.81 -25.67
C GLU A 361 72.54 1.63 -24.99
N TRP A 362 73.08 0.41 -24.92
CA TRP A 362 74.41 0.10 -24.38
C TRP A 362 75.36 -0.49 -25.42
#